data_AF-A0A7C5CUY1-F1
#
_entry.id   AF-A0A7C5CUY1-F1
#
_cell.length_a   1.000
_cell.length_b   1.000
_cell.length_c   1.000
_cell.angle_alpha   90.00
_cell.angle_beta   90.00
_cell.angle_gamma   90.00
#
_symmetry.space_group_name_H-M   'P 1'
#
loop_
_entity.id
_entity.type
_entity.pdbx_description
1 polymer ?
#
loop_
_entity_poly.entity_id
_entity_poly.type
_entity_poly.pdbx_seq_one_letter_code
_entity_poly.pdbx_strand_id
1 'polypeptide(L)'
;NENIFRNSNSDDSSPVELLQIGAEYISDEALPEIDAQMITMAMEILERLGIEEFRIDIGEMGFVKAIMASLDVPQATLELIKDAIAKKDSGTLKEITGEHRDTIGEEREALLLSLTELYGDTTVVDRALECVKDEGLREHLLYVKKVVDIVGSKGFADKITIDLGEVRGFAYYTGIIFECFCGRMGSPVLSGGRYDNLMASYGYDVKSTGFAFDVAGLVTILSEEV
;
A
#
# COMPACT_ATOMS: atom_id res chain seq x y z
N ASN A 1 -12.23 -18.41 -8.38
CA ASN A 1 -13.05 -17.18 -8.44
C ASN A 1 -14.15 -17.36 -7.43
N GLU A 2 -14.35 -16.39 -6.56
CA GLU A 2 -15.32 -16.49 -5.47
C GLU A 2 -16.04 -15.15 -5.33
N ASN A 3 -17.30 -15.19 -4.91
CA ASN A 3 -18.02 -13.97 -4.54
C ASN A 3 -17.66 -13.61 -3.10
N ILE A 4 -17.25 -12.36 -2.89
CA ILE A 4 -17.13 -11.78 -1.56
C ILE A 4 -18.35 -10.89 -1.28
N PHE A 5 -18.75 -10.85 -0.02
CA PHE A 5 -19.89 -10.05 0.42
C PHE A 5 -19.39 -8.94 1.35
N ARG A 6 -19.78 -7.71 1.07
CA ARG A 6 -19.47 -6.53 1.91
C ARG A 6 -20.77 -5.92 2.39
N ASN A 7 -20.81 -5.54 3.66
CA ASN A 7 -21.92 -4.77 4.20
C ASN A 7 -21.68 -3.29 3.87
N SER A 8 -22.23 -2.79 2.75
CA SER A 8 -22.26 -1.36 2.46
C SER A 8 -23.37 -0.70 3.28
N ASN A 9 -23.05 0.41 3.96
CA ASN A 9 -24.08 1.22 4.62
C ASN A 9 -24.99 1.84 3.56
N SER A 10 -26.24 2.10 3.91
CA SER A 10 -27.35 2.46 2.99
C SER A 10 -27.15 3.69 2.09
N ASP A 11 -26.10 4.49 2.32
CA ASP A 11 -25.76 5.68 1.52
C ASP A 11 -24.57 5.45 0.56
N ASP A 12 -24.00 4.24 0.54
CA ASP A 12 -22.87 3.87 -0.31
C ASP A 12 -23.35 3.01 -1.49
N SER A 13 -23.15 3.49 -2.73
CA SER A 13 -23.49 2.76 -3.95
C SER A 13 -22.57 1.55 -4.20
N SER A 14 -21.64 1.27 -3.29
CA SER A 14 -20.74 0.13 -3.37
C SER A 14 -21.51 -1.20 -3.39
N PRO A 15 -21.18 -2.10 -4.33
CA PRO A 15 -21.89 -3.37 -4.48
C PRO A 15 -21.72 -4.27 -3.25
N VAL A 16 -22.83 -4.89 -2.84
CA VAL A 16 -22.90 -5.80 -1.68
C VAL A 16 -22.25 -7.15 -1.98
N GLU A 17 -22.18 -7.52 -3.27
CA GLU A 17 -21.56 -8.74 -3.78
C GLU A 17 -20.52 -8.35 -4.85
N LEU A 18 -19.29 -8.83 -4.69
CA LEU A 18 -18.18 -8.57 -5.59
C LEU A 18 -17.56 -9.90 -6.01
N LEU A 19 -17.53 -10.17 -7.30
CA LEU A 19 -16.83 -11.34 -7.83
C LEU A 19 -15.34 -11.03 -7.92
N GLN A 20 -14.51 -11.84 -7.23
CA GLN A 20 -13.08 -11.68 -7.22
C GLN A 20 -12.34 -12.85 -7.87
N ILE A 21 -11.24 -12.52 -8.55
CA ILE A 21 -10.25 -13.47 -9.04
C ILE A 21 -8.86 -12.97 -8.69
N GLY A 22 -8.01 -13.85 -8.19
CA GLY A 22 -6.72 -13.47 -7.63
C GLY A 22 -5.75 -14.63 -7.54
N ALA A 23 -4.59 -14.34 -7.00
CA ALA A 23 -3.56 -15.31 -6.69
C ALA A 23 -2.97 -15.01 -5.31
N GLU A 24 -2.50 -16.07 -4.65
CA GLU A 24 -1.86 -16.00 -3.35
C GLU A 24 -0.51 -16.72 -3.40
N TYR A 25 0.49 -16.16 -2.75
CA TYR A 25 1.80 -16.77 -2.57
C TYR A 25 2.08 -16.91 -1.07
N ILE A 26 2.23 -18.16 -0.63
CA ILE A 26 2.51 -18.53 0.75
C ILE A 26 3.91 -19.15 0.81
N SER A 27 4.78 -18.61 1.67
CA SER A 27 6.18 -19.03 1.80
C SER A 27 6.71 -18.91 3.22
N ASP A 28 7.85 -19.54 3.49
CA ASP A 28 8.53 -19.41 4.79
C ASP A 28 9.16 -18.03 4.98
N GLU A 29 9.53 -17.35 3.89
CA GLU A 29 10.22 -16.06 3.89
C GLU A 29 9.44 -14.98 3.13
N ALA A 30 9.58 -13.74 3.60
CA ALA A 30 9.07 -12.55 2.93
C ALA A 30 10.16 -11.92 2.07
N LEU A 31 10.14 -12.20 0.77
CA LEU A 31 11.15 -11.72 -0.18
C LEU A 31 10.55 -10.68 -1.15
N PRO A 32 11.27 -9.57 -1.42
CA PRO A 32 10.78 -8.54 -2.35
C PRO A 32 10.60 -9.08 -3.77
N GLU A 33 11.33 -10.11 -4.16
CA GLU A 33 11.13 -10.83 -5.43
C GLU A 33 9.73 -11.42 -5.56
N ILE A 34 9.15 -11.91 -4.46
CA ILE A 34 7.81 -12.53 -4.46
C ILE A 34 6.76 -11.42 -4.62
N ASP A 35 6.87 -10.32 -3.87
CA ASP A 35 5.93 -9.20 -4.00
C ASP A 35 6.01 -8.56 -5.40
N ALA A 36 7.22 -8.40 -5.93
CA ALA A 36 7.41 -7.94 -7.30
C ALA A 36 6.82 -8.90 -8.33
N GLN A 37 6.90 -10.21 -8.10
CA GLN A 37 6.26 -11.21 -8.97
C GLN A 37 4.74 -11.09 -8.96
N MET A 38 4.13 -10.89 -7.78
CA MET A 38 2.68 -10.72 -7.65
C MET A 38 2.20 -9.46 -8.37
N ILE A 39 2.91 -8.34 -8.18
CA ILE A 39 2.63 -7.08 -8.89
C ILE A 39 2.79 -7.26 -10.40
N THR A 40 3.90 -7.83 -10.84
CA THR A 40 4.17 -8.05 -12.28
C THR A 40 3.10 -8.94 -12.91
N MET A 41 2.71 -10.04 -12.23
CA MET A 41 1.66 -10.94 -12.71
C MET A 41 0.32 -10.22 -12.88
N ALA A 42 -0.07 -9.38 -11.92
CA ALA A 42 -1.26 -8.56 -12.03
C ALA A 42 -1.21 -7.60 -13.23
N MET A 43 -0.09 -6.89 -13.41
CA MET A 43 0.08 -5.94 -14.52
C MET A 43 0.09 -6.65 -15.89
N GLU A 44 0.76 -7.79 -16.01
CA GLU A 44 0.76 -8.62 -17.22
C GLU A 44 -0.64 -9.16 -17.56
N ILE A 45 -1.47 -9.45 -16.55
CA ILE A 45 -2.87 -9.85 -16.78
C ILE A 45 -3.65 -8.68 -17.43
N LEU A 46 -3.48 -7.45 -16.93
CA LEU A 46 -4.13 -6.27 -17.52
C LEU A 46 -3.70 -6.07 -18.99
N GLU A 47 -2.40 -6.13 -19.28
CA GLU A 47 -1.91 -6.01 -20.67
C GLU A 47 -2.45 -7.12 -21.58
N ARG A 48 -2.54 -8.35 -21.08
CA ARG A 48 -3.11 -9.48 -21.85
C ARG A 48 -4.59 -9.34 -22.12
N LEU A 49 -5.31 -8.60 -21.27
CA LEU A 49 -6.72 -8.25 -21.48
C LEU A 49 -6.88 -7.07 -22.45
N GLY A 50 -5.79 -6.44 -22.89
CA GLY A 50 -5.80 -5.28 -23.77
C GLY A 50 -5.91 -3.94 -23.06
N ILE A 51 -5.88 -3.93 -21.73
CA ILE A 51 -5.97 -2.71 -20.91
C ILE A 51 -4.57 -2.10 -20.82
N GLU A 52 -4.34 -1.02 -21.57
CA GLU A 52 -3.02 -0.37 -21.62
C GLU A 52 -2.90 0.82 -20.67
N GLU A 53 -3.99 1.57 -20.46
CA GLU A 53 -4.03 2.75 -19.60
C GLU A 53 -4.30 2.36 -18.15
N PHE A 54 -3.23 2.07 -17.41
CA PHE A 54 -3.32 1.78 -15.97
C PHE A 54 -2.10 2.24 -15.21
N ARG A 55 -2.28 2.40 -13.90
CA ARG A 55 -1.24 2.76 -12.94
C ARG A 55 -1.39 1.94 -11.66
N ILE A 56 -0.26 1.50 -11.13
CA ILE A 56 -0.19 0.79 -9.85
C ILE A 56 0.40 1.71 -8.78
N ASP A 57 -0.38 1.94 -7.74
CA ASP A 57 0.06 2.63 -6.53
C ASP A 57 0.66 1.58 -5.59
N ILE A 58 1.90 1.78 -5.14
CA ILE A 58 2.61 0.90 -4.21
C ILE A 58 2.87 1.65 -2.91
N GLY A 59 2.51 1.04 -1.78
CA GLY A 59 2.84 1.50 -0.44
C GLY A 59 3.64 0.47 0.34
N GLU A 60 4.17 0.89 1.49
CA GLU A 60 4.86 0.03 2.46
C GLU A 60 4.25 0.27 3.83
N MET A 61 3.47 -0.69 4.32
CA MET A 61 2.77 -0.62 5.58
C MET A 61 3.69 -0.80 6.81
N GLY A 62 4.68 -1.67 6.72
CA GLY A 62 5.73 -1.89 7.72
C GLY A 62 6.52 -0.61 8.06
N PHE A 63 6.79 0.27 7.10
CA PHE A 63 7.50 1.53 7.27
C PHE A 63 6.70 2.47 8.16
N VAL A 64 5.42 2.71 7.84
CA VAL A 64 4.55 3.55 8.66
C VAL A 64 4.32 2.92 10.04
N LYS A 65 4.14 1.61 10.10
CA LYS A 65 4.01 0.86 11.37
C LYS A 65 5.26 1.00 12.24
N ALA A 66 6.45 0.88 11.68
CA ALA A 66 7.71 1.01 12.42
C ALA A 66 7.88 2.44 12.96
N ILE A 67 7.52 3.47 12.18
CA ILE A 67 7.51 4.85 12.66
C ILE A 67 6.54 4.99 13.82
N MET A 68 5.27 4.57 13.65
CA MET A 68 4.23 4.70 14.67
C MET A 68 4.55 3.91 15.94
N ALA A 69 5.11 2.71 15.84
CA ALA A 69 5.51 1.88 16.97
C ALA A 69 6.67 2.47 17.78
N SER A 70 7.44 3.40 17.18
CA SER A 70 8.51 4.10 17.88
C SER A 70 8.05 5.32 18.69
N LEU A 71 6.77 5.73 18.55
CA LEU A 71 6.24 6.92 19.23
C LEU A 71 5.73 6.55 20.62
N ASP A 72 6.21 7.27 21.64
CA ASP A 72 5.73 7.16 23.02
C ASP A 72 4.56 8.13 23.27
N VAL A 73 3.41 7.82 22.66
CA VAL A 73 2.17 8.61 22.79
C VAL A 73 0.96 7.70 23.02
N PRO A 74 -0.13 8.22 23.62
CA PRO A 74 -1.35 7.44 23.80
C PRO A 74 -1.93 6.90 22.49
N GLN A 75 -2.62 5.76 22.53
CA GLN A 75 -3.27 5.17 21.35
C GLN A 75 -4.21 6.16 20.62
N ALA A 76 -4.94 6.99 21.37
CA ALA A 76 -5.79 8.01 20.78
C ALA A 76 -5.01 9.00 19.90
N THR A 77 -3.79 9.39 20.33
CA THR A 77 -2.89 10.25 19.56
C THR A 77 -2.36 9.53 18.32
N LEU A 78 -2.01 8.24 18.43
CA LEU A 78 -1.58 7.43 17.27
C LEU A 78 -2.66 7.38 16.18
N GLU A 79 -3.93 7.21 16.57
CA GLU A 79 -5.05 7.23 15.63
C GLU A 79 -5.20 8.60 14.94
N LEU A 80 -5.08 9.70 15.68
CA LEU A 80 -5.11 11.04 15.12
C LEU A 80 -3.95 11.31 14.14
N ILE A 81 -2.74 10.86 14.48
CA ILE A 81 -1.57 10.94 13.60
C ILE A 81 -1.82 10.16 12.31
N LYS A 82 -2.31 8.92 12.42
CA LYS A 82 -2.62 8.07 11.26
C LYS A 82 -3.69 8.71 10.37
N ASP A 83 -4.75 9.26 10.96
CA ASP A 83 -5.81 9.94 10.22
C ASP A 83 -5.30 11.20 9.49
N ALA A 84 -4.41 11.97 10.11
CA ALA A 84 -3.79 13.12 9.48
C ALA A 84 -2.88 12.72 8.30
N ILE A 85 -2.09 11.64 8.46
CA ILE A 85 -1.27 11.05 7.38
C ILE A 85 -2.18 10.59 6.23
N ALA A 86 -3.27 9.87 6.53
CA ALA A 86 -4.23 9.39 5.52
C ALA A 86 -4.81 10.53 4.67
N LYS A 87 -5.07 11.67 5.30
CA LYS A 87 -5.65 12.86 4.66
C LYS A 87 -4.61 13.78 4.02
N LYS A 88 -3.31 13.45 4.13
CA LYS A 88 -2.18 14.31 3.76
C LYS A 88 -2.27 15.70 4.42
N ASP A 89 -2.80 15.76 5.64
CA ASP A 89 -3.02 17.00 6.39
C ASP A 89 -1.81 17.33 7.27
N SER A 90 -0.81 17.96 6.67
CA SER A 90 0.42 18.36 7.38
C SER A 90 0.18 19.42 8.46
N GLY A 91 -0.87 20.22 8.36
CA GLY A 91 -1.24 21.24 9.34
C GLY A 91 -1.70 20.60 10.64
N THR A 92 -2.72 19.75 10.54
CA THR A 92 -3.24 18.98 11.68
C THR A 92 -2.17 18.07 12.28
N LEU A 93 -1.37 17.41 11.42
CA LEU A 93 -0.28 16.56 11.88
C LEU A 93 0.74 17.36 12.71
N LYS A 94 1.11 18.57 12.27
CA LYS A 94 2.02 19.47 13.00
C LYS A 94 1.46 19.93 14.34
N GLU A 95 0.17 20.22 14.41
CA GLU A 95 -0.49 20.59 15.66
C GLU A 95 -0.40 19.44 16.67
N ILE A 96 -0.76 18.22 16.25
CA ILE A 96 -0.70 17.02 17.10
C ILE A 96 0.74 16.76 17.55
N THR A 97 1.72 16.78 16.63
CA THR A 97 3.12 16.51 16.99
C THR A 97 3.70 17.60 17.89
N GLY A 98 3.26 18.85 17.74
CA GLY A 98 3.67 19.97 18.57
C GLY A 98 3.19 19.87 20.02
N GLU A 99 1.96 19.39 20.24
CA GLU A 99 1.44 19.11 21.59
C GLU A 99 2.18 17.98 22.31
N HIS A 100 2.78 17.07 21.53
CA HIS A 100 3.53 15.91 22.02
C HIS A 100 5.04 16.00 21.75
N ARG A 101 5.57 17.22 21.58
CA ARG A 101 6.95 17.45 21.14
C ARG A 101 8.00 16.82 22.06
N ASP A 102 7.75 16.83 23.36
CA ASP A 102 8.67 16.27 24.37
C ASP A 102 8.82 14.74 24.26
N THR A 103 7.81 14.03 23.76
CA THR A 103 7.84 12.57 23.61
C THR A 103 8.18 12.12 22.18
N ILE A 104 7.72 12.85 21.17
CA ILE A 104 7.98 12.52 19.76
C ILE A 104 9.40 12.95 19.35
N GLY A 105 9.83 14.15 19.75
CA GLY A 105 11.12 14.72 19.34
C GLY A 105 11.13 15.24 17.89
N GLU A 106 12.06 16.16 17.60
CA GLU A 106 12.08 16.91 16.33
C GLU A 106 12.34 16.01 15.10
N GLU A 107 13.17 14.97 15.25
CA GLU A 107 13.49 14.07 14.13
C GLU A 107 12.29 13.23 13.69
N ARG A 108 11.51 12.69 14.65
CA ARG A 108 10.30 11.93 14.33
C ARG A 108 9.17 12.83 13.87
N GLU A 109 9.04 14.04 14.43
CA GLU A 109 8.10 15.05 13.92
C GLU A 109 8.38 15.34 12.43
N ALA A 110 9.64 15.63 12.07
CA ALA A 110 10.02 15.89 10.68
C ALA A 110 9.74 14.68 9.77
N LEU A 111 10.01 13.47 10.24
CA LEU A 111 9.71 12.25 9.50
C LEU A 111 8.21 12.06 9.28
N LEU A 112 7.38 12.23 10.32
CA LEU A 112 5.92 12.14 10.21
C LEU A 112 5.38 13.15 9.20
N LEU A 113 5.83 14.40 9.27
CA LEU A 113 5.44 15.44 8.31
C LEU A 113 5.84 15.06 6.88
N SER A 114 7.02 14.47 6.69
CA SER A 114 7.47 14.03 5.36
C SER A 114 6.56 12.96 4.75
N LEU A 115 5.88 12.11 5.54
CA LEU A 115 4.95 11.10 5.02
C LEU A 115 3.75 11.72 4.27
N THR A 116 3.44 12.98 4.54
CA THR A 116 2.39 13.71 3.80
C THR A 116 2.83 14.15 2.40
N GLU A 117 4.13 14.08 2.10
CA GLU A 117 4.74 14.53 0.84
C GLU A 117 5.52 13.42 0.10
N LEU A 118 5.79 12.29 0.78
CA LEU A 118 6.47 11.12 0.22
C LEU A 118 5.53 10.24 -0.62
N TYR A 119 4.95 10.85 -1.65
CA TYR A 119 4.18 10.18 -2.68
C TYR A 119 4.54 10.74 -4.08
N GLY A 120 4.31 9.95 -5.13
CA GLY A 120 4.66 10.32 -6.50
C GLY A 120 5.26 9.16 -7.29
N ASP A 121 6.21 9.46 -8.17
CA ASP A 121 6.88 8.44 -8.99
C ASP A 121 7.92 7.62 -8.20
N THR A 122 8.67 6.78 -8.91
CA THR A 122 9.67 5.89 -8.32
C THR A 122 10.82 6.62 -7.59
N THR A 123 11.02 7.92 -7.86
CA THR A 123 12.06 8.73 -7.17
C THR A 123 11.72 9.00 -5.71
N VAL A 124 10.46 8.79 -5.29
CA VAL A 124 10.00 8.94 -3.89
C VAL A 124 10.88 8.13 -2.93
N VAL A 125 11.27 6.92 -3.30
CA VAL A 125 12.06 6.02 -2.44
C VAL A 125 13.47 6.56 -2.23
N ASP A 126 14.08 7.13 -3.27
CA ASP A 126 15.42 7.73 -3.16
C ASP A 126 15.38 8.99 -2.27
N ARG A 127 14.36 9.85 -2.43
CA ARG A 127 14.14 11.01 -1.55
C ARG A 127 13.94 10.57 -0.09
N ALA A 128 13.20 9.50 0.15
CA ALA A 128 13.03 8.96 1.50
C ALA A 128 14.34 8.44 2.09
N LEU A 129 15.16 7.74 1.29
CA LEU A 129 16.48 7.23 1.70
C LEU A 129 17.50 8.33 2.02
N GLU A 130 17.35 9.53 1.45
CA GLU A 130 18.17 10.69 1.78
C GLU A 130 17.81 11.29 3.16
N CYS A 131 16.53 11.26 3.53
CA CYS A 131 16.01 11.84 4.76
C CYS A 131 16.06 10.88 5.96
N VAL A 132 15.86 9.59 5.74
CA VAL A 132 15.75 8.57 6.80
C VAL A 132 17.11 7.99 7.14
N LYS A 133 17.56 8.23 8.37
CA LYS A 133 18.84 7.74 8.92
C LYS A 133 18.73 6.47 9.75
N ASP A 134 17.54 6.18 10.28
CA ASP A 134 17.27 4.99 11.08
C ASP A 134 17.40 3.73 10.22
N GLU A 135 18.34 2.85 10.55
CA GLU A 135 18.63 1.66 9.73
C GLU A 135 17.43 0.70 9.63
N GLY A 136 16.63 0.54 10.70
CA GLY A 136 15.44 -0.31 10.66
C GLY A 136 14.38 0.25 9.71
N LEU A 137 14.20 1.57 9.69
CA LEU A 137 13.32 2.22 8.72
C LEU A 137 13.87 2.16 7.29
N ARG A 138 15.19 2.25 7.13
CA ARG A 138 15.85 2.13 5.82
C ARG A 138 15.68 0.75 5.21
N GLU A 139 15.63 -0.32 6.01
CA GLU A 139 15.36 -1.68 5.51
C GLU A 139 14.03 -1.75 4.76
N HIS A 140 12.97 -1.13 5.28
CA HIS A 140 11.67 -1.04 4.58
C HIS A 140 11.77 -0.28 3.25
N LEU A 141 12.49 0.86 3.23
CA LEU A 141 12.68 1.65 2.01
C LEU A 141 13.48 0.88 0.95
N LEU A 142 14.53 0.17 1.35
CA LEU A 142 15.32 -0.69 0.47
C LEU A 142 14.50 -1.87 -0.06
N TYR A 143 13.58 -2.41 0.75
CA TYR A 143 12.64 -3.44 0.33
C TYR A 143 11.76 -2.95 -0.82
N VAL A 144 11.10 -1.80 -0.65
CA VAL A 144 10.26 -1.18 -1.69
C VAL A 144 11.08 -0.85 -2.91
N LYS A 145 12.29 -0.29 -2.73
CA LYS A 145 13.18 0.02 -3.84
C LYS A 145 13.42 -1.21 -4.71
N LYS A 146 13.72 -2.35 -4.07
CA LYS A 146 13.98 -3.61 -4.77
C LYS A 146 12.73 -4.12 -5.49
N VAL A 147 11.55 -4.00 -4.89
CA VAL A 147 10.28 -4.35 -5.55
C VAL A 147 10.08 -3.50 -6.81
N VAL A 148 10.21 -2.17 -6.68
CA VAL A 148 10.02 -1.21 -7.76
C VAL A 148 11.04 -1.41 -8.88
N ASP A 149 12.31 -1.66 -8.55
CA ASP A 149 13.37 -1.93 -9.52
C ASP A 149 13.08 -3.21 -10.32
N ILE A 150 12.60 -4.27 -9.66
CA ILE A 150 12.24 -5.53 -10.33
C ILE A 150 11.05 -5.32 -11.26
N VAL A 151 9.96 -4.70 -10.79
CA VAL A 151 8.77 -4.42 -11.60
C VAL A 151 9.12 -3.48 -12.76
N GLY A 152 9.91 -2.43 -12.50
CA GLY A 152 10.39 -1.51 -13.52
C GLY A 152 11.23 -2.19 -14.60
N SER A 153 12.08 -3.15 -14.23
CA SER A 153 12.89 -3.95 -15.18
C SER A 153 12.04 -4.82 -16.13
N LYS A 154 10.76 -5.04 -15.80
CA LYS A 154 9.79 -5.76 -16.64
C LYS A 154 9.06 -4.87 -17.64
N GLY A 155 9.39 -3.58 -17.68
CA GLY A 155 8.80 -2.61 -18.61
C GLY A 155 7.67 -1.77 -18.01
N PHE A 156 7.47 -1.84 -16.70
CA PHE A 156 6.35 -1.19 -16.01
C PHE A 156 6.74 0.09 -15.24
N ALA A 157 7.97 0.59 -15.40
CA ALA A 157 8.50 1.67 -14.58
C ALA A 157 7.66 2.97 -14.62
N ASP A 158 7.07 3.29 -15.78
CA ASP A 158 6.20 4.45 -16.02
C ASP A 158 4.77 4.25 -15.52
N LYS A 159 4.40 3.01 -15.16
CA LYS A 159 3.10 2.66 -14.59
C LYS A 159 3.10 2.61 -13.06
N ILE A 160 4.24 2.85 -12.41
CA ILE A 160 4.37 2.79 -10.95
C ILE A 160 4.27 4.19 -10.35
N THR A 161 3.46 4.27 -9.30
CA THR A 161 3.43 5.36 -8.32
C THR A 161 3.63 4.78 -6.93
N ILE A 162 4.15 5.59 -6.03
CA ILE A 162 4.52 5.20 -4.68
C ILE A 162 3.86 6.16 -3.71
N ASP A 163 3.31 5.63 -2.62
CA ASP A 163 2.87 6.39 -1.45
C ASP A 163 3.42 5.75 -0.17
N LEU A 164 4.47 6.33 0.39
CA LEU A 164 5.09 5.86 1.64
C LEU A 164 4.29 6.27 2.89
N GLY A 165 3.28 7.12 2.73
CA GLY A 165 2.32 7.48 3.77
C GLY A 165 1.00 6.72 3.64
N GLU A 166 0.95 5.61 2.91
CA GLU A 166 -0.24 4.79 2.79
C GLU A 166 -0.60 4.11 4.11
N VAL A 167 -1.84 4.26 4.54
CA VAL A 167 -2.36 3.70 5.81
C VAL A 167 -3.69 2.95 5.64
N ARG A 168 -4.22 2.82 4.41
CA ARG A 168 -5.33 1.92 4.11
C ARG A 168 -4.91 0.48 4.39
N GLY A 169 -5.79 -0.26 5.08
CA GLY A 169 -5.49 -1.64 5.48
C GLY A 169 -4.45 -1.76 6.60
N PHE A 170 -4.23 -0.70 7.40
CA PHE A 170 -3.26 -0.68 8.52
C PHE A 170 -3.39 -1.89 9.47
N ALA A 171 -4.61 -2.37 9.74
CA ALA A 171 -4.82 -3.52 10.61
C ALA A 171 -4.47 -4.87 9.95
N TYR A 172 -4.44 -4.94 8.62
CA TYR A 172 -4.35 -6.19 7.85
C TYR A 172 -2.96 -6.40 7.24
N TYR A 173 -2.44 -5.43 6.48
CA TYR A 173 -1.19 -5.59 5.76
C TYR A 173 0.03 -5.42 6.67
N THR A 174 1.09 -6.18 6.40
CA THR A 174 2.35 -6.18 7.18
C THR A 174 3.54 -5.62 6.41
N GLY A 175 3.44 -5.44 5.09
CA GLY A 175 4.51 -4.92 4.24
C GLY A 175 3.97 -4.21 3.00
N ILE A 176 4.44 -4.61 1.80
CA ILE A 176 3.97 -4.05 0.52
C ILE A 176 2.45 -4.12 0.43
N ILE A 177 1.84 -3.01 0.02
CA ILE A 177 0.44 -2.91 -0.40
C ILE A 177 0.43 -2.32 -1.80
N PHE A 178 -0.50 -2.74 -2.65
CA PHE A 178 -0.66 -2.14 -3.96
C PHE A 178 -2.11 -2.13 -4.43
N GLU A 179 -2.46 -1.09 -5.19
CA GLU A 179 -3.76 -0.92 -5.82
C GLU A 179 -3.54 -0.51 -7.27
N CYS A 180 -4.33 -1.05 -8.20
CA CYS A 180 -4.25 -0.69 -9.62
C CYS A 180 -5.50 0.06 -10.05
N PHE A 181 -5.29 1.21 -10.69
CA PHE A 181 -6.32 2.07 -11.26
C PHE A 181 -6.19 2.05 -12.78
N CYS A 182 -7.32 1.89 -13.47
CA CYS A 182 -7.35 1.83 -14.93
C CYS A 182 -8.23 2.94 -15.51
N GLY A 183 -7.77 3.55 -16.61
CA GLY A 183 -8.47 4.61 -17.33
C GLY A 183 -8.96 5.73 -16.42
N ARG A 184 -10.26 6.01 -16.47
CA ARG A 184 -10.92 7.10 -15.71
C ARG A 184 -11.64 6.62 -14.46
N MET A 185 -11.43 5.36 -14.04
CA MET A 185 -12.10 4.83 -12.86
C MET A 185 -11.61 5.52 -11.59
N GLY A 186 -12.56 5.93 -10.74
CA GLY A 186 -12.26 6.52 -9.43
C GLY A 186 -11.95 5.51 -8.33
N SER A 187 -12.05 4.22 -8.63
CA SER A 187 -11.81 3.11 -7.71
C SER A 187 -10.80 2.12 -8.30
N PRO A 188 -9.99 1.46 -7.45
CA PRO A 188 -9.04 0.47 -7.94
C PRO A 188 -9.79 -0.77 -8.46
N VAL A 189 -9.29 -1.35 -9.54
CA VAL A 189 -9.82 -2.61 -10.11
C VAL A 189 -9.07 -3.84 -9.65
N LEU A 190 -7.95 -3.62 -8.98
CA LEU A 190 -7.18 -4.64 -8.29
C LEU A 190 -6.59 -4.05 -7.02
N SER A 191 -6.58 -4.85 -5.96
CA SER A 191 -5.80 -4.57 -4.77
C SER A 191 -5.08 -5.83 -4.31
N GLY A 192 -3.97 -5.62 -3.62
CA GLY A 192 -3.12 -6.68 -3.13
C GLY A 192 -2.12 -6.19 -2.10
N GLY A 193 -1.34 -7.13 -1.57
CA GLY A 193 -0.30 -6.83 -0.61
C GLY A 193 0.06 -8.01 0.27
N ARG A 194 1.03 -7.77 1.15
CA ARG A 194 1.61 -8.73 2.09
C ARG A 194 0.89 -8.68 3.44
N TYR A 195 0.49 -9.83 3.96
CA TYR A 195 -0.32 -10.00 5.16
C TYR A 195 0.16 -11.18 6.04
N ASP A 196 1.41 -11.11 6.52
CA ASP A 196 2.09 -12.24 7.16
C ASP A 196 1.44 -12.74 8.47
N ASN A 197 0.59 -11.94 9.09
CA ASN A 197 -0.05 -12.29 10.36
C ASN A 197 -1.31 -13.16 10.19
N LEU A 198 -1.87 -13.27 8.98
CA LEU A 198 -3.14 -13.98 8.79
C LEU A 198 -2.99 -15.47 9.10
N MET A 199 -2.02 -16.13 8.45
CA MET A 199 -1.80 -17.57 8.63
C MET A 199 -1.34 -17.92 10.04
N ALA A 200 -0.59 -17.01 10.68
CA ALA A 200 -0.17 -17.17 12.07
C ALA A 200 -1.36 -17.28 13.03
N SER A 201 -2.48 -16.58 12.76
CA SER A 201 -3.71 -16.70 13.55
C SER A 201 -4.37 -18.09 13.48
N TYR A 202 -4.04 -18.88 12.45
CA TYR A 202 -4.46 -20.27 12.26
C TYR A 202 -3.39 -21.28 12.69
N GLY A 203 -2.29 -20.83 13.32
CA GLY A 203 -1.22 -21.70 13.81
C GLY A 203 -0.13 -22.02 12.79
N TYR A 204 -0.08 -21.32 11.65
CA TYR A 204 0.95 -21.48 10.63
C TYR A 204 1.80 -20.22 10.53
N ASP A 205 3.03 -20.24 11.03
CA ASP A 205 3.97 -19.11 10.87
C ASP A 205 4.59 -19.13 9.46
N VAL A 206 3.79 -18.69 8.49
CA VAL A 206 4.18 -18.55 7.08
C VAL A 206 3.85 -17.14 6.60
N LYS A 207 4.68 -16.62 5.71
CA LYS A 207 4.55 -15.31 5.08
C LYS A 207 3.62 -15.41 3.88
N SER A 208 2.80 -14.40 3.67
CA SER A 208 1.71 -14.45 2.69
C SER A 208 1.57 -13.12 1.97
N THR A 209 1.40 -13.17 0.65
CA THR A 209 1.16 -11.99 -0.19
C THR A 209 0.25 -12.38 -1.36
N GLY A 210 -0.53 -11.42 -1.83
CA GLY A 210 -1.68 -11.71 -2.70
C GLY A 210 -2.14 -10.54 -3.52
N PHE A 211 -3.00 -10.81 -4.49
CA PHE A 211 -3.86 -9.80 -5.10
C PHE A 211 -5.19 -10.40 -5.52
N ALA A 212 -6.19 -9.54 -5.67
CA ALA A 212 -7.45 -9.88 -6.29
C ALA A 212 -7.94 -8.73 -7.19
N PHE A 213 -8.46 -9.10 -8.36
CA PHE A 213 -9.21 -8.23 -9.25
C PHE A 213 -10.68 -8.19 -8.85
N ASP A 214 -11.30 -7.02 -8.99
CA ASP A 214 -12.75 -6.90 -9.15
C ASP A 214 -13.13 -7.23 -10.59
N VAL A 215 -13.79 -8.37 -10.78
CA VAL A 215 -14.17 -8.85 -12.12
C VAL A 215 -15.22 -7.94 -12.75
N ALA A 216 -16.13 -7.36 -11.96
CA ALA A 216 -17.13 -6.43 -12.49
C ALA A 216 -16.49 -5.12 -12.95
N GLY A 217 -15.51 -4.62 -12.19
CA GLY A 217 -14.67 -3.49 -12.58
C GLY A 217 -13.92 -3.74 -13.88
N LEU A 218 -13.26 -4.91 -14.01
CA LEU A 218 -12.57 -5.30 -15.25
C LEU A 218 -13.50 -5.35 -16.47
N VAL A 219 -14.67 -5.97 -16.33
CA VAL A 219 -15.66 -6.04 -17.43
C VAL A 219 -16.13 -4.65 -17.84
N THR A 220 -16.28 -3.73 -16.88
CA THR A 220 -16.67 -2.34 -17.16
C THR A 220 -15.60 -1.64 -17.99
N ILE A 221 -14.32 -1.73 -17.61
CA ILE A 221 -13.21 -1.13 -18.37
C ILE A 221 -13.17 -1.67 -19.79
N LEU A 222 -13.22 -2.99 -19.95
CA LEU A 222 -13.18 -3.64 -21.26
C LEU A 222 -14.37 -3.28 -22.15
N SER A 223 -15.48 -2.84 -21.57
CA SER A 223 -16.65 -2.38 -22.32
C SER A 223 -16.56 -0.91 -22.73
N GLU A 224 -15.69 -0.12 -22.10
CA GLU A 224 -15.47 1.30 -22.42
C GLU A 224 -14.33 1.52 -23.44
N GLU A 225 -13.39 0.57 -23.54
CA GLU A 225 -12.28 0.60 -24.52
C GLU A 225 -12.63 0.01 -25.90
N VAL A 226 -13.84 -0.55 -26.07
CA VAL A 226 -14.39 -1.10 -27.34
C VAL A 226 -15.41 -0.16 -27.96
#